data_AF-A0A1L9U484-F1
#
_entry.id   AF-A0A1L9U484-F1
#
_cell.length_a   1.000
_cell.length_b   1.000
_cell.length_c   1.000
_cell.angle_alpha   90.00
_cell.angle_beta   90.00
_cell.angle_gamma   90.00
#
_symmetry.space_group_name_H-M   'P 1'
#
loop_
_entity.id
_entity.type
_entity.pdbx_description
1 polymer ?
#
loop_
_entity_poly.entity_id
_entity_poly.type
_entity_poly.pdbx_seq_one_letter_code
_entity_poly.pdbx_strand_id
1 'polypeptide(L)'
;MKGRLFAGKQPLGDDTWRNLNVADERAGRAGMNEIRMVISVFEYLDQQLLNRHLVDTYGETIYELGVFQKAVNSVFGQRDFSAPNLFRTFMINFMRRMAQWASNWLNSRIDELFVTWQAVQNAATPGSHAYQVATTYMADLMEFRELVRLRVIFDESIFVYMQTPGS
;
A
#
# COMPACT_ATOMS: atom_id res chain seq x y z
N MET A 1 2.54 16.07 4.93
CA MET A 1 1.72 15.78 3.74
C MET A 1 1.11 14.40 3.92
N LYS A 2 -0.19 14.30 4.23
CA LYS A 2 -0.90 13.01 4.21
C LYS A 2 -1.01 12.60 2.73
N GLY A 3 -0.39 11.48 2.35
CA GLY A 3 -0.34 11.02 0.97
C GLY A 3 -1.74 10.99 0.35
N ARG A 4 -1.93 11.75 -0.73
CA ARG A 4 -3.19 11.84 -1.49
C ARG A 4 -3.61 10.52 -2.16
N LEU A 5 -2.80 9.48 -2.04
CA LEU A 5 -3.12 8.13 -2.47
C LEU A 5 -4.41 7.58 -1.81
N PHE A 6 -4.82 8.18 -0.69
CA PHE A 6 -6.04 7.84 0.06
C PHE A 6 -7.09 8.97 0.10
N ALA A 7 -6.99 10.00 -0.75
CA ALA A 7 -7.91 11.13 -0.73
C ALA A 7 -9.35 10.79 -1.19
N GLY A 8 -9.61 9.57 -1.69
CA GLY A 8 -10.94 9.10 -2.08
C GLY A 8 -11.65 8.26 -1.02
N LYS A 9 -10.92 7.42 -0.29
CA LYS A 9 -11.31 6.70 0.93
C LYS A 9 -10.02 6.33 1.64
N GLN A 10 -9.77 6.86 2.84
CA GLN A 10 -8.74 6.26 3.68
C GLN A 10 -9.22 4.85 4.04
N PRO A 11 -8.34 3.83 4.10
CA PRO A 11 -8.65 2.67 4.92
C PRO A 11 -9.14 3.18 6.26
N LEU A 12 -10.21 2.57 6.79
CA LEU A 12 -10.77 2.96 8.08
C LEU A 12 -9.63 3.23 9.06
N GLY A 13 -9.53 4.46 9.55
CA GLY A 13 -8.54 4.80 10.55
C GLY A 13 -8.70 3.86 11.75
N ASP A 14 -7.61 3.62 12.48
CA ASP A 14 -7.58 2.61 13.55
C ASP A 14 -8.73 2.79 14.56
N ASP A 15 -9.16 4.03 14.83
CA ASP A 15 -10.29 4.32 15.70
C ASP A 15 -11.63 3.88 15.11
N THR A 16 -11.82 4.04 13.80
CA THR A 16 -13.05 3.58 13.13
C THR A 16 -13.08 2.06 13.02
N TRP A 17 -11.91 1.44 12.80
CA TRP A 17 -11.77 -0.01 12.80
C TRP A 17 -12.11 -0.62 14.18
N ARG A 18 -11.55 -0.06 15.26
CA ARG A 18 -11.82 -0.54 16.63
C ARG A 18 -13.29 -0.48 17.02
N ASN A 19 -14.04 0.44 16.43
CA ASN A 19 -15.48 0.61 16.71
C ASN A 19 -16.39 -0.27 15.84
N LEU A 20 -15.83 -1.04 14.88
CA LEU A 20 -16.61 -2.02 14.13
C LEU A 20 -16.82 -3.28 14.96
N ASN A 21 -18.08 -3.63 15.20
CA ASN A 21 -18.43 -4.93 15.77
C ASN A 21 -18.26 -6.03 14.72
N VAL A 22 -17.03 -6.43 14.44
CA VAL A 22 -16.68 -7.37 13.37
C VAL A 22 -17.27 -8.79 13.54
N ALA A 23 -17.83 -9.11 14.71
CA ALA A 23 -18.56 -10.35 14.96
C ALA A 23 -20.00 -10.33 14.40
N ASP A 24 -20.54 -9.15 14.07
CA ASP A 24 -21.77 -9.01 13.29
C ASP A 24 -21.46 -9.21 11.79
N GLU A 25 -22.28 -9.98 11.08
CA GLU A 25 -22.02 -10.31 9.67
C GLU A 25 -21.89 -9.06 8.78
N ARG A 26 -22.73 -8.04 8.99
CA ARG A 26 -22.71 -6.83 8.17
C ARG A 26 -21.43 -6.03 8.41
N ALA A 27 -21.04 -5.89 9.68
CA ALA A 27 -19.81 -5.19 10.05
C ALA A 27 -18.55 -5.99 9.65
N GLY A 28 -18.56 -7.32 9.78
CA GLY A 28 -17.48 -8.17 9.29
C GLY A 28 -17.32 -8.10 7.78
N ARG A 29 -18.42 -8.09 7.01
CA ARG A 29 -18.39 -7.85 5.56
C ARG A 29 -17.79 -6.50 5.22
N ALA A 30 -18.10 -5.45 5.98
CA ALA A 30 -17.49 -4.15 5.80
C ALA A 30 -15.97 -4.21 6.05
N GLY A 31 -15.51 -4.87 7.12
CA GLY A 31 -14.09 -5.09 7.39
C GLY A 31 -13.37 -5.85 6.27
N MET A 32 -13.98 -6.92 5.75
CA MET A 32 -13.46 -7.69 4.61
C MET A 32 -13.33 -6.83 3.34
N ASN A 33 -14.33 -5.98 3.08
CA ASN A 33 -14.31 -5.08 1.92
C ASN A 33 -13.22 -4.01 2.02
N GLU A 34 -12.91 -3.51 3.22
CA GLU A 34 -11.83 -2.55 3.43
C GLU A 34 -10.46 -3.19 3.18
N ILE A 35 -10.22 -4.41 3.67
CA ILE A 35 -9.01 -5.19 3.35
C ILE A 35 -8.87 -5.35 1.83
N ARG A 36 -9.94 -5.79 1.16
CA ARG A 36 -9.94 -5.96 -0.30
C ARG A 36 -9.65 -4.65 -1.02
N MET A 37 -10.25 -3.53 -0.61
CA MET A 37 -10.04 -2.22 -1.23
C MET A 37 -8.57 -1.81 -1.18
N VAL A 38 -7.92 -1.95 -0.02
CA VAL A 38 -6.51 -1.60 0.12
C VAL A 38 -5.64 -2.50 -0.74
N ILE A 39 -5.88 -3.82 -0.77
CA ILE A 39 -5.17 -4.75 -1.67
C ILE A 39 -5.32 -4.30 -3.13
N SER A 40 -6.54 -4.00 -3.57
CA SER A 40 -6.81 -3.54 -4.94
C SER A 40 -6.16 -2.21 -5.29
N VAL A 41 -5.93 -1.31 -4.33
CA VAL A 41 -5.13 -0.10 -4.57
C VAL A 41 -3.69 -0.49 -4.93
N PHE A 42 -3.07 -1.40 -4.20
CA PHE A 42 -1.71 -1.86 -4.51
C PHE A 42 -1.65 -2.63 -5.84
N GLU A 43 -2.64 -3.46 -6.14
CA GLU A 43 -2.75 -4.11 -7.45
C GLU A 43 -2.89 -3.10 -8.60
N TYR A 44 -3.66 -2.03 -8.40
CA TYR A 44 -3.76 -0.93 -9.36
C TYR A 44 -2.43 -0.19 -9.52
N LEU A 45 -1.71 0.05 -8.41
CA LEU A 45 -0.40 0.70 -8.45
C LEU A 45 0.63 -0.12 -9.22
N ASP A 46 0.54 -1.44 -9.18
CA ASP A 46 1.43 -2.36 -9.89
C ASP A 46 1.10 -2.52 -11.39
N GLN A 47 0.04 -1.88 -11.89
CA GLN A 47 -0.31 -1.97 -13.30
C GLN A 47 0.75 -1.30 -14.18
N GLN A 48 1.14 -2.00 -15.25
CA GLN A 48 2.19 -1.55 -16.18
C GLN A 48 1.95 -0.14 -16.77
N LEU A 49 0.68 0.24 -16.98
CA LEU A 49 0.35 1.59 -17.49
C LEU A 49 0.66 2.66 -16.44
N LEU A 50 0.31 2.42 -15.18
CA LEU A 50 0.60 3.36 -14.10
C LEU A 50 2.10 3.43 -13.84
N ASN A 51 2.78 2.28 -13.85
CA ASN A 51 4.24 2.21 -13.74
C ASN A 51 4.93 3.05 -14.82
N ARG A 52 4.43 3.03 -16.07
CA ARG A 52 4.91 3.91 -17.14
C ARG A 52 4.69 5.39 -16.85
N HIS A 53 3.48 5.80 -16.47
CA HIS A 53 3.21 7.20 -16.13
C HIS A 53 4.03 7.71 -14.94
N LEU A 54 4.25 6.85 -13.93
CA LEU A 54 5.12 7.16 -12.81
C LEU A 54 6.56 7.37 -13.30
N VAL A 55 7.09 6.47 -14.12
CA VAL A 55 8.43 6.62 -14.73
C VAL A 55 8.55 7.94 -15.49
N ASP A 56 7.58 8.29 -16.33
CA ASP A 56 7.60 9.53 -17.11
C ASP A 56 7.61 10.76 -16.19
N THR A 57 6.67 10.82 -15.24
CA THR A 57 6.52 11.94 -14.29
C THR A 57 7.77 12.14 -13.43
N TYR A 58 8.33 11.05 -12.93
CA TYR A 58 9.54 11.12 -12.11
C TYR A 58 10.79 11.42 -12.95
N GLY A 59 10.84 10.97 -14.21
CA GLY A 59 11.86 11.33 -15.18
C GLY A 59 11.89 12.83 -15.44
N GLU A 60 10.72 13.45 -15.66
CA GLU A 60 10.59 14.92 -15.78
C GLU A 60 11.08 15.64 -14.52
N THR A 61 10.68 15.16 -13.33
CA THR A 61 11.12 15.75 -12.06
C THR A 61 12.64 15.68 -11.89
N ILE A 62 13.25 14.55 -12.25
CA ILE A 62 14.70 14.36 -12.21
C ILE A 62 15.43 15.26 -13.20
N TYR A 63 14.88 15.43 -14.40
CA TYR A 63 15.40 16.36 -15.39
C TYR A 63 15.44 17.79 -14.83
N GLU A 64 14.31 18.27 -14.29
CA GLU A 64 14.20 19.60 -13.70
C GLU A 64 15.14 19.80 -12.50
N LEU A 65 15.29 18.78 -11.63
CA LEU A 65 16.27 18.82 -10.53
C LEU A 65 17.71 18.88 -11.05
N GLY A 66 18.01 18.23 -12.18
CA GLY A 66 19.30 18.33 -12.85
C GLY A 66 19.56 19.72 -13.42
N VAL A 67 18.55 20.35 -14.04
CA VAL A 67 18.62 21.74 -14.53
C VAL A 67 18.83 22.71 -13.36
N PHE A 68 18.06 22.56 -12.29
CA PHE A 68 18.22 23.34 -11.06
C PHE A 68 19.63 23.21 -10.48
N GLN A 69 20.14 21.98 -10.34
CA GLN A 69 21.49 21.76 -9.81
C GLN A 69 22.56 22.44 -10.69
N LYS A 70 22.45 22.36 -12.02
CA LYS A 70 23.36 23.08 -12.94
C LYS A 70 23.31 24.59 -12.73
N ALA A 71 22.10 25.16 -12.59
CA ALA A 71 21.91 26.59 -12.37
C ALA A 71 22.53 27.05 -11.05
N VAL A 72 22.28 26.32 -9.95
CA VAL A 72 22.87 26.62 -8.63
C VAL A 72 24.40 26.55 -8.69
N ASN A 73 24.96 25.52 -9.34
CA ASN A 73 26.40 25.33 -9.44
C ASN A 73 27.09 26.42 -10.28
N SER A 74 26.37 27.04 -11.22
CA SER A 74 26.89 28.19 -11.98
C SER A 74 27.04 29.46 -11.13
N VAL A 75 26.27 29.59 -10.04
CA VAL A 75 26.26 30.78 -9.16
C VAL A 75 27.13 30.59 -7.93
N PHE A 76 27.10 29.41 -7.31
CA PHE A 76 27.75 29.15 -6.01
C PHE A 76 29.05 28.34 -6.09
N GLY A 77 29.56 28.11 -7.31
CA GLY A 77 30.70 27.23 -7.58
C GLY A 77 30.30 25.75 -7.66
N GLN A 78 31.17 24.90 -8.21
CA GLN A 78 30.88 23.47 -8.37
C GLN A 78 30.75 22.77 -7.02
N ARG A 79 29.51 22.65 -6.52
CA ARG A 79 29.14 21.74 -5.43
C ARG A 79 28.16 20.72 -5.99
N ASP A 80 28.48 19.44 -5.87
CA ASP A 80 27.53 18.41 -6.26
C ASP A 80 26.49 18.23 -5.15
N PHE A 81 25.32 18.84 -5.33
CA PHE A 81 24.18 18.64 -4.43
C PHE A 81 23.47 17.30 -4.67
N SER A 82 23.80 16.59 -5.75
CA SER A 82 23.22 15.30 -6.11
C SER A 82 21.69 15.28 -6.00
N ALA A 83 21.02 16.39 -6.35
CA ALA A 83 19.59 16.60 -6.12
C ALA A 83 18.72 15.52 -6.80
N PRO A 84 18.99 15.10 -8.06
CA PRO A 84 18.31 13.95 -8.67
C PRO A 84 18.48 12.64 -7.88
N ASN A 85 19.70 12.36 -7.40
CA ASN A 85 19.99 11.15 -6.64
C ASN A 85 19.31 11.14 -5.26
N LEU A 86 19.27 12.29 -4.59
CA LEU A 86 18.58 12.46 -3.32
C LEU A 86 17.07 12.27 -3.48
N PHE A 87 16.48 12.83 -4.54
CA PHE A 87 15.07 12.64 -4.83
C PHE A 87 14.73 11.18 -5.14
N ARG A 88 15.51 10.52 -6.00
CA ARG A 88 15.37 9.09 -6.28
C ARG A 88 15.45 8.24 -5.01
N THR A 89 16.45 8.49 -4.16
CA THR A 89 16.64 7.79 -2.88
C THR A 89 15.47 8.03 -1.93
N PHE A 90 14.98 9.26 -1.85
CA PHE A 90 13.80 9.60 -1.08
C PHE A 90 12.58 8.80 -1.55
N MET A 91 12.31 8.77 -2.87
CA MET A 91 11.15 8.08 -3.43
C MET A 91 11.19 6.57 -3.20
N ILE A 92 12.34 5.92 -3.41
CA ILE A 92 12.53 4.49 -3.11
C ILE A 92 12.19 4.21 -1.64
N ASN A 93 12.79 4.98 -0.72
CA ASN A 93 12.57 4.80 0.71
C ASN A 93 11.12 5.09 1.12
N PHE A 94 10.49 6.10 0.52
CA PHE A 94 9.10 6.46 0.78
C PHE A 94 8.14 5.36 0.34
N MET A 95 8.27 4.86 -0.90
CA MET A 95 7.41 3.79 -1.42
C MET A 95 7.59 2.49 -0.64
N ARG A 96 8.84 2.11 -0.31
CA ARG A 96 9.14 0.94 0.53
C ARG A 96 8.47 1.05 1.90
N ARG A 97 8.58 2.20 2.56
CA ARG A 97 7.94 2.44 3.86
C ARG A 97 6.42 2.39 3.78
N MET A 98 5.82 2.92 2.71
CA MET A 98 4.37 2.82 2.51
C MET A 98 3.90 1.39 2.30
N ALA A 99 4.58 0.61 1.45
CA ALA A 99 4.25 -0.80 1.25
C ALA A 99 4.38 -1.61 2.55
N GLN A 100 5.46 -1.39 3.30
CA GLN A 100 5.67 -2.05 4.59
C GLN A 100 4.58 -1.66 5.61
N TRP A 101 4.25 -0.38 5.71
CA TRP A 101 3.18 0.09 6.59
C TRP A 101 1.83 -0.55 6.22
N ALA A 102 1.47 -0.56 4.93
CA ALA A 102 0.23 -1.14 4.46
C ALA A 102 0.16 -2.65 4.69
N SER A 103 1.24 -3.38 4.42
CA SER A 103 1.35 -4.81 4.69
C SER A 103 1.18 -5.12 6.17
N ASN A 104 1.83 -4.36 7.06
CA ASN A 104 1.66 -4.52 8.50
C ASN A 104 0.22 -4.24 8.95
N TRP A 105 -0.38 -3.16 8.45
CA TRP A 105 -1.76 -2.80 8.76
C TRP A 105 -2.74 -3.90 8.31
N LEU A 106 -2.60 -4.39 7.07
CA LEU A 106 -3.44 -5.45 6.51
C LEU A 106 -3.32 -6.75 7.30
N ASN A 107 -2.09 -7.21 7.57
CA ASN A 107 -1.87 -8.43 8.34
C ASN A 107 -2.47 -8.33 9.73
N SER A 108 -2.30 -7.20 10.43
CA SER A 108 -2.92 -6.97 11.74
C SER A 108 -4.45 -7.06 11.68
N ARG A 109 -5.09 -6.52 10.63
CA ARG A 109 -6.56 -6.56 10.47
C ARG A 109 -7.07 -7.94 10.10
N ILE A 110 -6.32 -8.65 9.26
CA ILE A 110 -6.59 -10.05 8.92
C ILE A 110 -6.53 -10.92 10.18
N ASP A 111 -5.50 -10.74 11.03
CA ASP A 111 -5.33 -11.50 12.27
C ASP A 111 -6.52 -11.27 13.23
N GLU A 112 -6.90 -10.01 13.44
CA GLU A 112 -8.03 -9.63 14.31
C GLU A 112 -9.37 -10.24 13.82
N LEU A 113 -9.63 -10.17 12.51
CA LEU A 113 -10.83 -10.78 11.93
C LEU A 113 -10.78 -12.30 12.03
N PHE A 114 -9.62 -12.91 11.78
CA PHE A 114 -9.49 -14.36 11.81
C PHE A 114 -9.78 -14.91 13.20
N VAL A 115 -9.22 -14.28 14.25
CA VAL A 115 -9.49 -14.64 15.65
C VAL A 115 -10.97 -14.47 15.98
N THR A 116 -11.58 -13.37 15.52
CA THR A 116 -13.01 -13.11 15.77
C THR A 116 -13.90 -14.15 15.11
N TRP A 117 -13.71 -14.43 13.82
CA TRP A 117 -14.53 -15.40 13.09
C TRP A 117 -14.28 -16.84 13.54
N GLN A 118 -13.06 -17.16 13.99
CA GLN A 118 -12.79 -18.43 14.64
C GLN A 118 -13.59 -18.58 15.95
N ALA A 119 -13.70 -17.52 16.76
CA ALA A 119 -14.52 -17.54 17.96
C ALA A 119 -16.01 -17.73 17.62
N VAL A 120 -16.52 -17.06 16.58
CA VAL A 120 -17.90 -17.25 16.08
C VAL A 120 -18.13 -18.69 15.62
N GLN A 121 -17.19 -19.26 14.85
CA GLN A 121 -17.27 -20.64 14.37
C GLN A 121 -17.33 -21.64 15.53
N ASN A 122 -16.47 -21.46 16.54
CA ASN A 122 -16.39 -22.33 17.71
C ASN A 122 -17.65 -22.27 18.59
N ALA A 123 -18.31 -21.11 18.65
CA ALA A 123 -19.54 -20.92 19.43
C ALA A 123 -20.81 -21.37 18.67
N ALA A 124 -20.75 -21.47 17.34
CA ALA A 124 -21.88 -21.84 16.51
C ALA A 124 -22.08 -23.35 16.41
N THR A 125 -23.33 -23.80 16.31
CA THR A 125 -23.64 -25.22 16.01
C THR A 125 -23.11 -25.58 14.62
N PRO A 126 -22.36 -26.69 14.44
CA PRO A 126 -21.87 -27.13 13.15
C PRO A 126 -22.99 -27.20 12.09
N GLY A 127 -22.73 -26.61 10.92
CA GLY A 127 -23.70 -26.55 9.81
C GLY A 127 -24.74 -25.42 9.89
N SER A 128 -24.82 -24.68 10.99
CA SER A 128 -25.66 -23.48 11.08
C SER A 128 -25.17 -22.33 10.15
N HIS A 129 -26.04 -21.35 9.86
CA HIS A 129 -25.68 -20.17 9.05
C HIS A 129 -24.44 -19.45 9.60
N ALA A 130 -24.40 -19.19 10.92
CA ALA A 130 -23.26 -18.54 11.55
C ALA A 130 -21.95 -19.34 11.40
N TYR A 131 -22.02 -20.67 11.50
CA TYR A 131 -20.87 -21.55 11.27
C TYR A 131 -20.38 -21.47 9.82
N GLN A 132 -21.31 -21.48 8.85
CA GLN A 132 -20.96 -21.39 7.43
C GLN A 132 -20.33 -20.04 7.09
N VAL A 133 -20.92 -18.93 7.55
CA VAL A 133 -20.38 -17.58 7.34
C VAL A 133 -18.97 -17.45 7.92
N ALA A 134 -18.76 -17.89 9.16
CA ALA A 134 -17.46 -17.87 9.79
C ALA A 134 -16.42 -18.70 9.01
N THR A 135 -16.82 -19.87 8.53
CA THR A 135 -15.97 -20.75 7.72
C THR A 135 -15.55 -20.06 6.41
N THR A 136 -16.48 -19.45 5.69
CA THR A 136 -16.19 -18.70 4.47
C THR A 136 -15.26 -17.52 4.74
N TYR A 137 -15.53 -16.73 5.78
CA TYR A 137 -14.72 -15.54 6.06
C TYR A 137 -13.30 -15.91 6.47
N MET A 138 -13.11 -16.99 7.23
CA MET A 138 -11.78 -17.50 7.55
C MET A 138 -11.01 -17.94 6.29
N ALA A 139 -11.67 -18.59 5.32
CA ALA A 139 -11.05 -18.96 4.06
C ALA A 139 -10.64 -17.72 3.23
N ASP A 140 -11.55 -16.74 3.08
CA ASP A 140 -11.28 -15.48 2.39
C ASP A 140 -10.12 -14.71 3.05
N LEU A 141 -10.02 -14.71 4.38
CA LEU A 141 -8.93 -14.08 5.12
C LEU A 141 -7.57 -14.73 4.85
N MET A 142 -7.53 -16.05 4.68
CA MET A 142 -6.32 -16.75 4.27
C MET A 142 -5.91 -16.39 2.85
N GLU A 143 -6.87 -16.27 1.92
CA GLU A 143 -6.61 -15.78 0.57
C GLU A 143 -6.07 -14.34 0.59
N PHE A 144 -6.69 -13.45 1.38
CA PHE A 144 -6.21 -12.08 1.54
C PHE A 144 -4.78 -12.03 2.06
N ARG A 145 -4.40 -12.89 3.01
CA ARG A 145 -3.03 -12.94 3.51
C ARG A 145 -2.03 -13.27 2.39
N GLU A 146 -2.39 -14.18 1.50
CA GLU A 146 -1.55 -14.51 0.35
C GLU A 146 -1.50 -13.37 -0.68
N LEU A 147 -2.63 -12.70 -0.93
CA LEU A 147 -2.66 -11.51 -1.79
C LEU A 147 -1.82 -10.37 -1.21
N VAL A 148 -1.84 -10.14 0.10
CA VAL A 148 -0.96 -9.15 0.76
C VAL A 148 0.50 -9.46 0.47
N ARG A 149 0.91 -10.72 0.62
CA ARG A 149 2.29 -11.17 0.35
C ARG A 149 2.71 -10.95 -1.11
N LEU A 150 1.80 -11.18 -2.05
CA LEU A 150 2.09 -11.15 -3.49
C LEU A 150 1.92 -9.77 -4.12
N ARG A 151 1.01 -8.94 -3.60
CA ARG A 151 0.52 -7.73 -4.28
C ARG A 151 0.83 -6.45 -3.52
N VAL A 152 0.99 -6.50 -2.20
CA VAL A 152 1.33 -5.32 -1.39
C VAL A 152 2.85 -5.19 -1.32
N ILE A 153 3.44 -5.11 -2.51
CA ILE A 153 4.86 -4.89 -2.75
C ILE A 153 5.00 -3.66 -3.65
N PHE A 154 6.17 -3.03 -3.62
CA PHE A 154 6.51 -1.98 -4.56
C PHE A 154 7.68 -2.44 -5.42
N ASP A 155 7.49 -2.51 -6.73
CA ASP A 155 8.59 -2.84 -7.63
C ASP A 155 9.57 -1.66 -7.71
N GLU A 156 10.70 -1.82 -7.05
CA GLU A 156 11.76 -0.81 -7.06
C GLU A 156 12.52 -0.75 -8.40
N SER A 157 12.33 -1.74 -9.29
CA SER A 157 12.99 -1.78 -10.60
C SER A 157 12.61 -0.58 -11.48
N ILE A 158 11.41 0.00 -11.28
CA ILE A 158 10.96 1.19 -12.01
C ILE A 158 11.87 2.40 -11.77
N PHE A 159 12.56 2.44 -10.63
CA PHE A 159 13.50 3.53 -10.30
C PHE A 159 14.83 3.40 -11.07
N VAL A 160 15.05 2.36 -11.86
CA VAL A 160 16.20 2.30 -12.79
C VAL A 160 16.01 3.30 -13.94
N TYR A 161 14.77 3.56 -14.35
CA TYR A 161 14.46 4.55 -15.40
C TYR A 161 14.57 6.01 -14.93
N MET A 162 14.84 6.21 -13.64
CA MET A 162 15.10 7.51 -13.00
C MET A 162 16.58 7.89 -12.98
N GLN A 163 17.40 7.27 -13.82
CA GLN A 163 18.81 7.63 -13.93
C GLN A 163 18.95 8.95 -14.70
N THR A 164 19.77 9.86 -14.20
CA THR A 164 20.19 11.06 -14.94
C THR A 164 20.94 10.64 -16.20
N PRO A 165 20.58 11.15 -17.39
CA PRO A 165 21.40 10.95 -18.59
C PRO A 165 22.74 11.65 -18.39
N GLY A 166 23.84 10.89 -18.40
CA GLY A 166 25.19 11.42 -18.50
C GLY A 166 26.00 11.54 -17.21
N SER A 167 25.98 10.52 -16.35
CA SER A 167 27.16 10.21 -15.52
C SER A 167 28.12 9.33 -16.30
#